data_AF-A0A645H451-F1
#
_entry.id   AF-A0A645H451-F1
#
_cell.length_a   1.000
_cell.length_b   1.000
_cell.length_c   1.000
_cell.angle_alpha   90.00
_cell.angle_beta   90.00
_cell.angle_gamma   90.00
#
_symmetry.space_group_name_H-M   'P 1'
#
loop_
_entity.id
_entity.type
_entity.pdbx_description
1 polymer ?
#
loop_
_entity_poly.entity_id
_entity_poly.type
_entity_poly.pdbx_seq_one_letter_code
_entity_poly.pdbx_strand_id
1 'polypeptide(L)'
;MKVNYGSGKSNFIDEDFKIKINTNYDNIVEIDYNVLTEIITARVEEILLLIKKKLMISEEMDNVSGVVVVGGGIALLKGCSDLCKEILDKPVRIGIPDYTGVGSPICAAAVGVVKDVVDSGKVNLCKEEALDEMRNHKSKKYEKKSIVWDDEKDEEDTEESSNGVFSKIRNFFADFF
;
A
#
# COMPACT_ATOMS: atom_id res chain seq x y z
N MET A 1 1.21 11.82 7.40
CA MET A 1 0.07 12.55 6.77
C MET A 1 -0.55 11.81 5.59
N LYS A 2 0.13 11.63 4.45
CA LYS A 2 -0.52 11.02 3.25
C LYS A 2 -1.04 9.60 3.47
N VAL A 3 -0.32 8.77 4.21
CA VAL A 3 -0.74 7.40 4.54
C VAL A 3 -1.93 7.37 5.50
N ASN A 4 -1.99 8.34 6.42
CA ASN A 4 -2.96 8.34 7.52
C ASN A 4 -4.25 9.09 7.17
N TYR A 5 -4.20 10.04 6.22
CA TYR A 5 -5.33 10.92 5.90
C TYR A 5 -5.64 10.98 4.40
N GLY A 6 -4.85 10.33 3.54
CA GLY A 6 -5.09 10.34 2.11
C GLY A 6 -6.15 9.31 1.69
N SER A 7 -7.10 9.75 0.86
CA SER A 7 -8.09 8.87 0.22
C SER A 7 -8.21 9.19 -1.28
N GLY A 8 -8.39 8.16 -2.10
CA GLY A 8 -8.65 8.26 -3.54
C GLY A 8 -10.11 8.59 -3.86
N LYS A 9 -10.97 8.66 -2.84
CA LYS A 9 -12.32 9.24 -2.91
C LYS A 9 -12.46 10.22 -1.75
N SER A 10 -12.96 11.43 -2.02
CA SER A 10 -13.29 12.38 -0.96
C SER A 10 -14.48 11.84 -0.17
N ASN A 11 -14.21 11.12 0.91
CA ASN A 11 -15.21 10.81 1.90
C ASN A 11 -15.22 12.02 2.83
N PHE A 12 -16.24 12.88 2.66
CA PHE A 12 -16.48 13.97 3.59
C PHE A 12 -16.75 13.38 4.97
N ILE A 13 -15.79 13.61 5.87
CA ILE A 13 -15.99 13.40 7.31
C ILE A 13 -16.61 14.71 7.84
N ASP A 14 -17.33 14.61 8.95
CA ASP A 14 -17.96 15.73 9.66
C ASP A 14 -17.13 17.01 9.58
N GLU A 15 -17.77 18.14 9.25
CA GLU A 15 -17.11 19.41 8.86
C GLU A 15 -16.15 19.98 9.90
N ASP A 16 -16.14 19.46 11.13
CA ASP A 16 -15.31 19.92 12.25
C ASP A 16 -14.07 19.06 12.55
N PHE A 17 -13.76 18.01 11.78
CA PHE A 17 -12.59 17.18 12.07
C PHE A 17 -11.26 17.89 11.71
N LYS A 18 -10.55 18.34 12.75
CA LYS A 18 -9.27 19.04 12.65
C LYS A 18 -8.08 18.14 12.97
N ILE A 19 -7.06 18.20 12.12
CA ILE A 19 -5.78 17.51 12.29
C ILE A 19 -4.79 18.48 12.93
N LYS A 20 -4.21 18.08 14.07
CA LYS A 20 -3.12 18.82 14.73
C LYS A 20 -1.77 18.37 14.18
N ILE A 21 -0.97 19.33 13.71
CA ILE A 21 0.35 19.08 13.15
C ILE A 21 1.36 19.89 13.96
N ASN A 22 2.39 19.21 14.47
CA ASN A 22 3.51 19.90 15.09
C ASN A 22 4.41 20.47 13.99
N THR A 23 4.55 21.79 13.96
CA THR A 23 5.50 22.47 13.08
C THR A 23 6.86 22.58 13.76
N ASN A 24 7.94 22.78 12.98
CA ASN A 24 9.22 23.12 13.59
C ASN A 24 9.02 24.35 14.49
N TYR A 25 9.62 24.37 15.70
CA TYR A 25 9.43 25.38 16.76
C TYR A 25 8.25 25.17 17.73
N ASP A 26 7.76 23.94 17.91
CA ASP A 26 6.78 23.57 18.96
C ASP A 26 5.41 24.29 18.83
N ASN A 27 5.11 24.78 17.63
CA ASN A 27 3.81 25.37 17.31
C ASN A 27 2.89 24.29 16.71
N ILE A 28 1.75 24.06 17.34
CA ILE A 28 0.72 23.16 16.82
C ILE A 28 -0.20 23.96 15.90
N VAL A 29 -0.28 23.54 14.64
CA VAL A 29 -1.23 24.10 13.65
C VAL A 29 -2.37 23.11 13.46
N GLU A 30 -3.60 23.61 13.50
CA GLU A 30 -4.80 22.83 13.17
C GLU A 30 -5.15 23.02 11.69
N ILE A 31 -5.30 21.91 10.97
CA ILE A 31 -5.71 21.90 9.56
C ILE A 31 -6.99 21.09 9.43
N ASP A 32 -7.90 21.60 8.60
CA ASP A 32 -9.11 20.89 8.21
C ASP A 32 -8.76 19.59 7.45
N TYR A 33 -9.34 18.48 7.88
CA TYR A 33 -9.11 17.18 7.27
C TYR A 33 -9.59 17.08 5.82
N ASN A 34 -10.75 17.68 5.51
CA ASN A 34 -11.33 17.65 4.17
C ASN A 34 -10.43 18.43 3.21
N VAL A 35 -9.95 19.61 3.62
CA VAL A 35 -8.99 20.41 2.84
C VAL A 35 -7.69 19.62 2.60
N LEU A 36 -7.14 18.96 3.63
CA LEU A 36 -5.94 18.16 3.45
C LEU A 36 -6.17 16.98 2.48
N THR A 37 -7.29 16.29 2.63
CA THR A 37 -7.65 15.14 1.81
C THR A 37 -7.81 15.57 0.35
N GLU A 38 -8.51 16.67 0.09
CA GLU A 38 -8.68 17.24 -1.25
C GLU A 38 -7.34 17.55 -1.91
N ILE A 39 -6.41 18.18 -1.19
CA ILE A 39 -5.06 18.46 -1.70
C ILE A 39 -4.33 17.16 -2.07
N ILE A 40 -4.40 16.13 -1.21
CA ILE A 40 -3.76 14.84 -1.47
C ILE A 40 -4.38 14.18 -2.71
N THR A 41 -5.71 14.15 -2.81
CA THR A 41 -6.44 13.55 -3.93
C THR A 41 -6.07 14.26 -5.23
N ALA A 42 -6.17 15.59 -5.29
CA ALA A 42 -5.83 16.38 -6.47
C ALA A 42 -4.39 16.12 -6.97
N ARG A 43 -3.42 15.94 -6.06
CA ARG A 43 -2.04 15.60 -6.44
C ARG A 43 -1.92 14.21 -7.05
N VAL A 44 -2.70 13.24 -6.58
CA VAL A 44 -2.72 11.88 -7.13
C VAL A 44 -3.39 11.88 -8.50
N GLU A 45 -4.50 12.61 -8.65
CA GLU A 45 -5.18 12.79 -9.94
C GLU A 45 -4.27 13.41 -10.99
N GLU A 46 -3.54 14.48 -10.62
CA GLU A 46 -2.58 15.13 -11.51
C GLU A 46 -1.52 14.13 -12.00
N ILE A 47 -0.94 13.32 -11.10
CA ILE A 47 0.05 12.31 -11.47
C ILE A 47 -0.55 11.29 -12.45
N LEU A 48 -1.77 10.82 -12.20
CA LEU A 48 -2.44 9.85 -13.07
C LEU A 48 -2.79 10.46 -14.44
N LEU A 49 -3.21 11.73 -14.49
CA LEU A 49 -3.45 12.46 -15.73
C LEU A 49 -2.15 12.66 -16.53
N LEU A 50 -1.03 12.93 -15.87
CA LEU A 50 0.28 13.01 -16.53
C LEU A 50 0.69 11.66 -17.14
N ILE A 51 0.45 10.56 -16.41
CA ILE A 51 0.69 9.19 -16.93
C ILE A 51 -0.21 8.93 -18.14
N LYS A 52 -1.53 9.21 -18.03
CA LYS A 52 -2.49 9.08 -19.14
C LYS A 52 -2.05 9.84 -20.38
N LYS A 53 -1.67 11.11 -20.20
CA LYS A 53 -1.19 11.97 -21.28
C LYS A 53 0.04 11.37 -21.96
N LYS A 54 0.99 10.83 -21.18
CA LYS A 54 2.20 10.21 -21.72
C LYS A 54 1.88 8.95 -22.54
N LEU A 55 0.96 8.10 -22.06
CA LEU A 55 0.51 6.90 -22.78
C LEU A 55 -0.25 7.22 -24.08
N MET A 56 -1.04 8.30 -24.07
CA MET A 56 -1.72 8.79 -25.27
C MET A 56 -0.72 9.32 -26.31
N ILE A 57 0.27 10.10 -25.88
CA ILE A 57 1.31 10.64 -26.77
C ILE A 57 2.17 9.52 -27.38
N SER A 58 2.40 8.43 -26.64
CA SER A 58 3.13 7.28 -27.15
C SER A 58 2.27 6.28 -27.94
N GLU A 59 0.97 6.56 -28.13
CA GLU A 59 0.01 5.67 -28.80
C GLU A 59 -0.12 4.26 -28.15
N GLU A 60 0.30 4.13 -26.89
CA GLU A 60 0.28 2.84 -26.17
C GLU A 60 -1.00 2.63 -25.37
N MET A 61 -1.82 3.68 -25.21
CA MET A 61 -3.02 3.61 -24.39
C MET A 61 -3.94 2.46 -24.81
N ASP A 62 -4.12 2.26 -26.12
CA ASP A 62 -5.00 1.20 -26.64
C ASP A 62 -4.37 -0.20 -26.52
N ASN A 63 -3.05 -0.31 -26.55
CA ASN A 63 -2.31 -1.57 -26.39
C ASN A 63 -2.26 -2.06 -24.94
N VAL A 64 -2.41 -1.15 -23.97
CA VAL A 64 -2.41 -1.51 -22.55
C VAL A 64 -3.73 -2.20 -22.19
N SER A 65 -3.63 -3.49 -21.81
CA SER A 65 -4.76 -4.30 -21.36
C SER A 65 -5.16 -4.06 -19.90
N GLY A 66 -4.27 -3.47 -19.10
CA GLY A 66 -4.52 -3.13 -17.71
C GLY A 66 -3.26 -2.57 -17.02
N VAL A 67 -3.46 -2.04 -15.82
CA VAL A 67 -2.43 -1.33 -15.06
C VAL A 67 -2.21 -2.01 -13.72
N VAL A 68 -0.95 -2.09 -13.31
CA VAL A 68 -0.55 -2.55 -11.99
C VAL A 68 0.11 -1.41 -11.25
N VAL A 69 -0.42 -1.06 -10.09
CA VAL A 69 0.16 -0.04 -9.21
C VAL A 69 0.96 -0.72 -8.11
N VAL A 70 2.20 -0.30 -7.91
CA VAL A 70 3.14 -0.85 -6.92
C VAL A 70 3.85 0.26 -6.16
N GLY A 71 4.64 -0.09 -5.14
CA GLY A 71 5.44 0.83 -4.32
C GLY A 71 4.72 1.32 -3.05
N GLY A 72 5.36 2.25 -2.34
CA GLY A 72 4.82 2.88 -1.12
C GLY A 72 4.03 4.17 -1.34
N GLY A 73 3.73 4.49 -2.60
CA GLY A 73 3.06 5.73 -2.99
C GLY A 73 1.56 5.55 -3.12
N ILE A 74 1.07 5.70 -4.36
CA ILE A 74 -0.35 5.59 -4.71
C ILE A 74 -0.92 4.23 -4.30
N ALA A 75 -0.14 3.15 -4.39
CA ALA A 75 -0.59 1.79 -4.06
C ALA A 75 -1.05 1.61 -2.60
N LEU A 76 -0.63 2.47 -1.67
CA LEU A 76 -1.05 2.44 -0.26
C LEU A 76 -2.20 3.41 0.06
N LEU A 77 -2.58 4.26 -0.90
CA LEU A 77 -3.66 5.21 -0.71
C LEU A 77 -5.01 4.46 -0.76
N LYS A 78 -5.85 4.65 0.26
CA LYS A 78 -7.19 4.04 0.31
C LYS A 78 -7.98 4.46 -0.93
N GLY A 79 -8.66 3.53 -1.60
CA GLY A 79 -9.44 3.84 -2.81
C GLY A 79 -8.63 4.16 -4.08
N CYS A 80 -7.29 4.04 -4.06
CA CYS A 80 -6.47 4.33 -5.24
C CYS A 80 -6.81 3.48 -6.46
N SER A 81 -7.18 2.20 -6.26
CA SER A 81 -7.52 1.33 -7.38
C SER A 81 -8.74 1.83 -8.15
N ASP A 82 -9.69 2.46 -7.48
CA ASP A 82 -10.89 3.01 -8.12
C ASP A 82 -10.54 4.30 -8.86
N LEU A 83 -9.81 5.20 -8.20
CA LEU A 83 -9.36 6.47 -8.80
C LEU A 83 -8.51 6.23 -10.07
N CYS A 84 -7.59 5.27 -10.00
CA CYS A 84 -6.78 4.89 -11.17
C CYS A 84 -7.62 4.32 -12.31
N LYS A 85 -8.65 3.50 -12.01
CA LYS A 85 -9.56 2.97 -13.05
C LYS A 85 -10.33 4.09 -13.72
N GLU A 86 -10.87 5.01 -12.93
CA GLU A 86 -11.64 6.16 -13.43
C GLU A 86 -10.79 7.05 -14.35
N ILE A 87 -9.58 7.40 -13.92
CA ILE A 87 -8.72 8.28 -14.71
C ILE A 87 -8.14 7.58 -15.93
N LEU A 88 -7.60 6.36 -15.78
CA LEU A 88 -6.90 5.68 -16.86
C LEU A 88 -7.83 4.98 -17.84
N ASP A 89 -9.10 4.75 -17.48
CA ASP A 89 -10.09 4.00 -18.26
C ASP A 89 -9.59 2.59 -18.64
N LYS A 90 -8.93 1.94 -17.67
CA LYS A 90 -8.34 0.60 -17.80
C LYS A 90 -8.55 -0.22 -16.53
N PRO A 91 -8.55 -1.56 -16.62
CA PRO A 91 -8.53 -2.41 -15.43
C PRO A 91 -7.26 -2.13 -14.60
N VAL A 92 -7.43 -1.84 -13.30
CA VAL A 92 -6.31 -1.59 -12.37
C VAL A 92 -6.32 -2.58 -11.22
N ARG A 93 -5.13 -3.04 -10.82
CA ARG A 93 -4.90 -3.82 -9.60
C ARG A 93 -3.67 -3.34 -8.84
N ILE A 94 -3.61 -3.63 -7.55
CA ILE A 94 -2.41 -3.41 -6.72
C ILE A 94 -1.51 -4.63 -6.80
N GLY A 95 -0.24 -4.44 -7.16
CA GLY A 95 0.75 -5.50 -7.23
C GLY A 95 1.39 -5.74 -5.87
N ILE A 96 1.23 -6.95 -5.33
CA ILE A 96 1.79 -7.36 -4.04
C ILE A 96 2.62 -8.63 -4.27
N PRO A 97 3.89 -8.67 -3.81
CA PRO A 97 4.71 -9.87 -3.89
C PRO A 97 4.15 -11.02 -3.05
N ASP A 98 4.23 -12.24 -3.59
CA ASP A 98 3.75 -13.47 -2.94
C ASP A 98 4.91 -14.21 -2.25
N TYR A 99 5.51 -13.55 -1.25
CA TYR A 99 6.57 -14.11 -0.43
C TYR A 99 6.39 -13.70 1.03
N THR A 100 6.60 -14.65 1.93
CA THR A 100 6.49 -14.44 3.38
C THR A 100 7.43 -13.33 3.84
N GLY A 101 6.93 -12.40 4.66
CA GLY A 101 7.71 -11.27 5.19
C GLY A 101 7.83 -10.06 4.27
N VAL A 102 7.42 -10.15 3.00
CA VAL A 102 7.48 -9.03 2.02
C VAL A 102 6.17 -8.84 1.25
N GLY A 103 5.04 -9.23 1.87
CA GLY A 103 3.68 -9.11 1.33
C GLY A 103 3.12 -7.69 1.30
N SER A 104 3.91 -6.72 0.84
CA SER A 104 3.54 -5.31 0.72
C SER A 104 3.91 -4.77 -0.66
N PRO A 105 3.09 -3.90 -1.29
CA PRO A 105 3.43 -3.28 -2.57
C PRO A 105 4.73 -2.45 -2.50
N ILE A 106 5.16 -2.01 -1.32
CA ILE A 106 6.45 -1.34 -1.10
C ILE A 106 7.62 -2.23 -1.55
N CYS A 107 7.53 -3.54 -1.29
CA CYS A 107 8.61 -4.48 -1.52
C CYS A 107 8.71 -4.96 -2.99
N ALA A 108 7.77 -4.57 -3.85
CA ALA A 108 7.68 -5.07 -5.22
C ALA A 108 8.95 -4.86 -6.04
N ALA A 109 9.61 -3.71 -5.91
CA ALA A 109 10.84 -3.42 -6.64
C ALA A 109 12.00 -4.32 -6.18
N ALA A 110 12.21 -4.44 -4.86
CA ALA A 110 13.28 -5.25 -4.31
C ALA A 110 13.12 -6.74 -4.66
N VAL A 111 11.91 -7.28 -4.47
CA VAL A 111 11.60 -8.66 -4.86
C VAL A 111 11.76 -8.87 -6.36
N GLY A 112 11.33 -7.90 -7.18
CA GLY A 112 11.49 -7.93 -8.62
C GLY A 112 12.96 -8.05 -9.06
N VAL A 113 13.86 -7.29 -8.46
CA VAL A 113 15.30 -7.37 -8.76
C VAL A 113 15.89 -8.73 -8.38
N VAL A 114 15.57 -9.23 -7.18
CA VAL A 114 16.07 -10.56 -6.74
C VAL A 114 15.56 -11.64 -7.69
N LYS A 115 14.28 -11.60 -8.03
CA LYS A 115 13.65 -12.54 -8.96
C LYS A 115 14.28 -12.48 -10.36
N ASP A 116 14.53 -11.29 -10.89
CA ASP A 116 15.17 -11.08 -12.20
C ASP A 116 16.57 -11.72 -12.25
N VAL A 117 17.36 -11.53 -11.19
CA VAL A 117 18.71 -12.07 -11.09
C VAL A 117 18.71 -13.61 -10.99
N VAL A 118 17.77 -14.19 -10.24
CA VAL A 118 17.56 -15.64 -10.14
C VAL A 118 17.12 -16.22 -11.49
N ASP A 119 16.11 -15.63 -12.13
CA ASP A 119 15.53 -16.11 -13.39
C ASP A 119 16.52 -15.96 -14.56
N SER A 120 17.38 -14.94 -14.53
CA SER A 120 18.39 -14.69 -15.57
C SER A 120 19.58 -15.66 -15.53
N GLY A 121 19.67 -16.55 -14.54
CA GLY A 121 20.77 -17.51 -14.39
C GLY A 121 22.16 -16.88 -14.19
N LYS A 122 22.22 -15.57 -13.90
CA LYS A 122 23.48 -14.83 -13.68
C LYS A 122 24.15 -15.20 -12.35
N VAL A 123 23.43 -15.90 -11.48
CA VAL A 123 23.90 -16.45 -10.21
C VAL A 123 23.34 -17.86 -10.02
N ASN A 124 24.20 -18.82 -9.71
CA ASN A 124 23.80 -20.16 -9.32
C ASN A 124 23.50 -20.18 -7.82
N LEU A 125 22.32 -19.69 -7.44
CA LEU A 125 21.81 -19.85 -6.08
C LEU A 125 21.29 -21.27 -5.92
N CYS A 126 22.09 -22.14 -5.31
CA CYS A 126 21.81 -23.48 -4.77
C CYS A 126 20.79 -24.41 -5.49
N LYS A 127 21.26 -25.62 -5.79
CA LYS A 127 20.66 -26.72 -6.56
C LYS A 127 19.16 -27.00 -6.32
N GLU A 128 18.54 -27.50 -7.40
CA GLU A 128 17.14 -27.83 -7.70
C GLU A 128 16.29 -28.57 -6.64
N GLU A 129 16.84 -29.02 -5.51
CA GLU A 129 16.17 -29.99 -4.63
C GLU A 129 15.09 -29.36 -3.71
N ALA A 130 15.06 -28.04 -3.51
CA ALA A 130 14.13 -27.38 -2.57
C ALA A 130 12.87 -26.76 -3.22
N LEU A 131 12.78 -26.70 -4.56
CA LEU A 131 11.69 -26.00 -5.26
C LEU A 131 10.54 -26.91 -5.70
N ASP A 132 10.77 -28.22 -5.86
CA ASP A 132 9.74 -29.15 -6.32
C ASP A 132 8.71 -29.50 -5.24
N GLU A 133 9.06 -29.43 -3.95
CA GLU A 133 8.11 -29.67 -2.85
C GLU A 133 7.08 -28.54 -2.70
N MET A 134 7.42 -27.30 -3.07
CA MET A 134 6.51 -26.14 -2.96
C MET A 134 5.60 -25.96 -4.18
N ARG A 135 5.99 -26.50 -5.34
CA ARG A 135 5.22 -26.40 -6.59
C ARG A 135 3.95 -27.27 -6.56
N ASN A 136 3.97 -28.37 -5.79
CA ASN A 136 2.83 -29.29 -5.64
C ASN A 136 1.74 -28.81 -4.66
N HIS A 137 1.93 -27.72 -3.91
CA HIS A 137 0.95 -27.23 -2.95
C HIS A 137 0.05 -26.06 -3.44
N LYS A 138 0.21 -25.62 -4.70
CA LYS A 138 -0.63 -24.58 -5.34
C LYS A 138 -2.09 -24.99 -5.62
N SER A 139 -2.48 -26.22 -5.25
CA SER A 139 -3.83 -26.76 -5.41
C SER A 139 -4.63 -26.77 -4.10
N LYS A 140 -4.51 -25.77 -3.24
CA LYS A 140 -5.56 -25.47 -2.24
C LYS A 140 -5.87 -23.98 -2.25
N LYS A 141 -6.83 -23.65 -3.11
CA LYS A 141 -7.76 -22.53 -3.04
C LYS A 141 -8.08 -22.20 -1.57
N TYR A 142 -7.42 -21.20 -1.00
CA TYR A 142 -7.90 -20.54 0.21
C TYR A 142 -8.83 -19.42 -0.23
N GLU A 143 -10.11 -19.62 0.03
CA GLU A 143 -11.14 -18.61 -0.12
C GLU A 143 -10.74 -17.37 0.67
N LYS A 144 -10.64 -16.25 -0.03
CA LYS A 144 -10.51 -14.93 0.56
C LYS A 144 -11.84 -14.62 1.25
N LYS A 145 -11.97 -14.98 2.53
CA LYS A 145 -13.01 -14.45 3.41
C LYS A 145 -12.83 -12.93 3.40
N SER A 146 -13.79 -12.23 2.79
CA SER A 146 -13.88 -10.78 2.80
C SER A 146 -13.83 -10.29 4.25
N ILE A 147 -12.76 -9.61 4.64
CA ILE A 147 -12.73 -8.82 5.86
C ILE A 147 -13.53 -7.55 5.54
N VAL A 148 -14.80 -7.61 5.93
CA VAL A 148 -15.64 -6.44 6.20
C VAL A 148 -15.08 -5.81 7.46
N TRP A 149 -14.78 -4.52 7.41
CA TRP A 149 -14.43 -3.74 8.60
C TRP A 149 -15.75 -3.22 9.15
N ASP A 150 -16.31 -3.92 10.13
CA ASP A 150 -17.32 -3.34 11.00
C ASP A 150 -16.58 -2.77 12.22
N ASP A 151 -16.77 -1.46 12.41
CA ASP A 151 -16.42 -0.73 13.62
C ASP A 151 -17.32 -1.22 14.75
N GLU A 152 -16.73 -1.74 15.82
CA GLU A 152 -17.36 -1.72 17.15
C GLU A 152 -16.26 -1.72 18.24
N LYS A 153 -16.46 -0.84 19.21
CA LYS A 153 -15.61 -0.61 20.39
C LYS A 153 -15.80 -1.74 21.42
N ASP A 154 -14.78 -2.01 22.24
CA ASP A 154 -14.80 -1.83 23.70
C ASP A 154 -13.58 -2.47 24.40
N GLU A 155 -13.32 -2.00 25.62
CA GLU A 155 -12.14 -2.09 26.47
C GLU A 155 -11.89 -3.45 27.16
N GLU A 156 -10.70 -3.51 27.79
CA GLU A 156 -10.36 -4.13 29.08
C GLU A 156 -9.39 -5.34 29.13
N ASP A 157 -8.52 -5.23 30.13
CA ASP A 157 -7.18 -5.79 30.30
C ASP A 157 -7.12 -7.27 30.73
N THR A 158 -5.95 -7.89 30.56
CA THR A 158 -5.35 -8.77 31.59
C THR A 158 -3.85 -8.97 31.36
N GLU A 159 -3.07 -8.68 32.41
CA GLU A 159 -1.62 -8.88 32.50
C GLU A 159 -1.28 -10.37 32.69
N GLU A 160 -0.21 -10.87 32.04
CA GLU A 160 1.07 -11.14 32.72
C GLU A 160 2.15 -11.81 31.84
N SER A 161 3.38 -11.34 32.08
CA SER A 161 4.66 -12.07 32.01
C SER A 161 5.28 -12.45 30.65
N SER A 162 6.05 -11.51 30.08
CA SER A 162 7.45 -11.82 29.71
C SER A 162 8.31 -10.55 29.60
N ASN A 163 9.53 -10.68 30.11
CA ASN A 163 10.43 -9.60 30.45
C ASN A 163 10.96 -8.78 29.25
N GLY A 164 10.92 -7.45 29.39
CA GLY A 164 12.11 -6.59 29.31
C GLY A 164 12.66 -6.16 27.94
N VAL A 165 12.34 -6.83 26.84
CA VAL A 165 12.88 -6.44 25.51
C VAL A 165 11.75 -6.27 24.48
N PHE A 166 10.66 -7.02 24.61
CA PHE A 166 9.56 -7.00 23.65
C PHE A 166 8.71 -5.72 23.75
N SER A 167 8.52 -5.16 24.95
CA SER A 167 7.77 -3.89 25.11
C SER A 167 8.50 -2.69 24.52
N LYS A 168 9.84 -2.68 24.56
CA LYS A 168 10.66 -1.62 23.94
C LYS A 168 10.62 -1.69 22.42
N ILE A 169 10.64 -2.89 21.85
CA ILE A 169 10.48 -3.09 20.40
C ILE A 169 9.05 -2.70 19.99
N ARG A 170 8.04 -3.07 20.78
CA ARG A 170 6.65 -2.67 20.50
C ARG A 170 6.49 -1.15 20.52
N ASN A 171 7.07 -0.46 21.50
CA ASN A 171 7.02 1.00 21.56
C ASN A 171 7.85 1.65 20.43
N PHE A 172 9.02 1.08 20.08
CA PHE A 172 9.82 1.56 18.96
C PHE A 172 9.09 1.44 17.61
N PHE A 173 8.35 0.36 17.39
CA PHE A 173 7.55 0.17 16.17
C PHE A 173 6.25 0.98 16.18
N ALA A 174 5.66 1.22 17.35
CA ALA A 174 4.51 2.11 17.50
C ALA A 174 4.87 3.59 17.23
N ASP A 175 6.10 4.00 17.52
CA ASP A 175 6.61 5.34 17.20
C ASP A 175 7.01 5.50 15.71
N PHE A 176 7.00 4.42 14.92
CA PHE A 176 7.50 4.41 13.54
C PHE A 176 6.40 4.37 12.45
N PHE A 177 5.14 4.11 12.81
CA PHE A 177 3.98 4.07 11.91
C PHE A 177 2.87 4.99 12.43
#